data_AF-A0A522LY96-F1
#
_entry.id   AF-A0A522LY96-F1
#
_cell.length_a   1.000
_cell.length_b   1.000
_cell.length_c   1.000
_cell.angle_alpha   90.00
_cell.angle_beta   90.00
_cell.angle_gamma   90.00
#
_symmetry.space_group_name_H-M   'P 1'
#
loop_
_entity.id
_entity.type
_entity.pdbx_description
1 polymer ?
#
loop_
_entity_poly.entity_id
_entity_poly.type
_entity_poly.pdbx_seq_one_letter_code
_entity_poly.pdbx_strand_id
1 'polypeptide(L)'
;MTQAWTSQSRPGRQLALALGCAIVGLVLIFALHGGGVSRDAKAARLLGVILIVIGVGAGLTAGTQTVTVDPRARSITVTDARMVGAAKTTTIVATDVREIGIGYLGRRSNRVQFYYLVLKLRDGHDYSLFAPGRFYPGSSDRPTVEGWRRRVAESLGIPS
;
A
#
# COMPACT_ATOMS: atom_id res chain seq x y z
N MET A 1 -22.41 -21.59 -0.06
CA MET A 1 -22.06 -20.76 1.12
C MET A 1 -20.70 -20.12 0.84
N THR A 2 -20.67 -18.86 0.41
CA THR A 2 -19.41 -18.12 0.14
C THR A 2 -18.78 -17.71 1.47
N GLN A 3 -17.55 -18.16 1.74
CA GLN A 3 -16.77 -17.77 2.92
C GLN A 3 -16.28 -16.33 2.78
N ALA A 4 -16.14 -15.62 3.90
CA ALA A 4 -15.57 -14.27 3.93
C ALA A 4 -14.13 -14.30 3.39
N TRP A 5 -13.85 -13.49 2.37
CA TRP A 5 -12.51 -13.40 1.80
C TRP A 5 -11.70 -12.35 2.55
N THR A 6 -10.58 -12.77 3.14
CA THR A 6 -9.66 -11.87 3.83
C THR A 6 -8.33 -11.83 3.09
N SER A 7 -7.86 -10.63 2.79
CA SER A 7 -6.56 -10.40 2.15
C SER A 7 -5.75 -9.41 2.99
N GLN A 8 -4.55 -9.82 3.36
CA GLN A 8 -3.61 -8.99 4.14
C GLN A 8 -2.51 -8.44 3.23
N SER A 9 -2.21 -7.16 3.38
CA SER A 9 -0.99 -6.55 2.83
C SER A 9 0.25 -7.23 3.43
N ARG A 10 1.40 -7.20 2.74
CA ARG A 10 2.68 -7.70 3.27
C ARG A 10 3.48 -6.58 3.95
N PRO A 11 3.31 -6.32 5.26
CA PRO A 11 3.98 -5.23 5.97
C PRO A 11 5.52 -5.39 5.98
N GLY A 12 6.02 -6.63 5.90
CA GLY A 12 7.45 -6.93 5.94
C GLY A 12 8.27 -6.30 4.80
N ARG A 13 7.68 -6.09 3.61
CA ARG A 13 8.39 -5.42 2.50
C ARG A 13 8.52 -3.91 2.68
N GLN A 14 7.51 -3.25 3.25
CA GLN A 14 7.58 -1.83 3.60
C GLN A 14 8.59 -1.60 4.72
N LEU A 15 8.60 -2.47 5.74
CA LEU A 15 9.56 -2.42 6.83
C LEU A 15 10.99 -2.67 6.36
N ALA A 16 11.22 -3.65 5.48
CA ALA A 16 12.54 -3.96 4.93
C ALA A 16 13.10 -2.81 4.08
N LEU A 17 12.26 -2.13 3.28
CA LEU A 17 12.67 -0.97 2.49
C LEU A 17 13.04 0.23 3.38
N ALA A 18 12.24 0.46 4.43
CA ALA A 18 12.48 1.50 5.43
C ALA A 18 13.78 1.25 6.22
N LEU A 19 13.99 0.01 6.67
CA LEU A 19 15.23 -0.40 7.36
C LEU A 19 16.45 -0.30 6.44
N GLY A 20 16.32 -0.71 5.18
CA GLY A 20 17.39 -0.58 4.19
C GLY A 20 17.82 0.88 3.98
N CYS A 21 16.87 1.80 3.84
CA CYS A 21 17.17 3.24 3.73
C CYS A 21 17.84 3.80 4.99
N ALA A 22 17.35 3.42 6.17
CA ALA A 22 17.92 3.88 7.44
C ALA A 22 19.37 3.39 7.64
N ILE A 23 19.67 2.13 7.32
CA ILE A 23 21.02 1.55 7.41
C ILE A 23 21.98 2.25 6.45
N VAL A 24 21.58 2.43 5.18
CA VAL A 24 22.40 3.13 4.18
C VAL A 24 22.68 4.58 4.61
N GLY A 25 21.68 5.27 5.14
CA GLY A 25 21.85 6.63 5.67
C GLY A 25 22.83 6.69 6.85
N LEU A 26 22.78 5.71 7.76
CA LEU A 26 23.71 5.59 8.89
C LEU A 26 25.15 5.33 8.43
N VAL A 27 25.33 4.43 7.46
CA VAL A 27 26.65 4.13 6.88
C VAL A 27 27.26 5.37 6.23
N LEU A 28 26.47 6.14 5.47
CA LEU A 28 26.94 7.39 4.87
C LEU A 28 27.39 8.42 5.92
N ILE A 29 26.65 8.54 7.03
CA ILE A 29 27.00 9.49 8.10
C ILE A 29 28.28 9.07 8.84
N PHE A 30 28.46 7.77 9.12
CA PHE A 30 29.60 7.27 9.87
C PHE A 30 30.87 7.17 9.02
N ALA A 31 30.78 6.64 7.79
CA ALA A 31 31.94 6.47 6.90
C ALA A 31 32.56 7.82 6.48
N LEU A 32 31.74 8.87 6.39
CA LEU A 32 32.19 10.22 6.04
C LEU A 32 32.45 11.12 7.26
N HIS A 33 32.36 10.57 8.48
CA HIS A 33 32.69 11.31 9.71
C HIS A 33 34.21 11.53 9.86
N GLY A 34 35.02 10.61 9.30
CA GLY A 34 36.49 10.63 9.41
C GLY A 34 37.23 11.24 8.21
N GLY A 35 36.55 11.54 7.10
CA GLY A 35 37.15 12.14 5.91
C GLY A 35 36.96 13.66 5.91
N GLY A 36 38.04 14.41 5.72
CA GLY A 36 38.09 15.88 5.85
C GLY A 36 37.03 16.68 5.08
N VAL A 37 36.92 17.97 5.43
CA VAL A 37 35.87 18.91 5.00
C VAL A 37 35.96 19.25 3.50
N SER A 38 35.53 18.33 2.64
CA SER A 38 35.24 18.61 1.23
C SER A 38 33.75 18.91 1.03
N ARG A 39 33.40 19.63 -0.03
CA ARG A 39 32.01 19.99 -0.38
C ARG A 39 31.15 18.73 -0.59
N ASP A 40 31.77 17.66 -1.06
CA ASP A 40 31.15 16.36 -1.33
C ASP A 40 30.82 15.61 -0.03
N ALA A 41 31.66 15.74 1.01
CA ALA A 41 31.40 15.14 2.32
C ALA A 41 30.18 15.76 3.02
N LYS A 42 29.96 17.07 2.86
CA LYS A 42 28.75 17.75 3.38
C LYS A 42 27.48 17.31 2.64
N ALA A 43 27.55 17.19 1.31
CA ALA A 43 26.41 16.76 0.49
C ALA A 43 25.98 15.31 0.82
N ALA A 44 26.93 14.40 0.96
CA ALA A 44 26.65 13.02 1.31
C ALA A 44 26.15 12.85 2.75
N ARG A 45 26.59 13.69 3.70
CA ARG A 45 26.03 13.74 5.07
C ARG A 45 24.58 14.19 5.09
N LEU A 46 24.24 15.21 4.30
CA LEU A 46 22.86 15.70 4.15
C LEU A 46 21.97 14.62 3.52
N LEU A 47 22.47 13.94 2.48
CA LEU A 47 21.78 12.81 1.86
C LEU A 47 21.53 11.68 2.86
N GLY A 48 22.51 11.35 3.70
CA GLY A 48 22.36 10.37 4.78
C GLY A 48 21.26 10.72 5.79
N VAL A 49 21.17 11.99 6.21
CA VAL A 49 20.09 12.47 7.09
C VAL A 49 18.73 12.37 6.41
N ILE A 50 18.61 12.77 5.14
CA ILE A 50 17.37 12.66 4.37
C ILE A 50 16.92 11.20 4.27
N LEU A 51 17.85 10.27 3.99
CA LEU A 51 17.58 8.83 3.93
C LEU A 51 17.08 8.27 5.27
N ILE A 52 17.65 8.71 6.39
CA ILE A 52 17.18 8.33 7.73
C ILE A 52 15.79 8.87 7.98
N VAL A 53 15.53 10.15 7.69
CA VAL A 53 14.20 10.77 7.87
C VAL A 53 13.14 10.05 7.05
N ILE A 54 13.44 9.73 5.78
CA ILE A 54 12.54 8.96 4.90
C ILE A 54 12.36 7.54 5.44
N GLY A 55 13.43 6.86 5.88
CA GLY A 55 13.36 5.51 6.43
C GLY A 55 12.52 5.44 7.71
N VAL A 56 12.76 6.34 8.67
CA VAL A 56 12.01 6.44 9.92
C VAL A 56 10.55 6.81 9.64
N GLY A 57 10.29 7.81 8.79
CA GLY A 57 8.95 8.22 8.41
C GLY A 57 8.16 7.09 7.72
N ALA A 58 8.79 6.40 6.76
CA ALA A 58 8.18 5.25 6.09
C ALA A 58 7.90 4.11 7.07
N GLY A 59 8.82 3.83 8.01
CA GLY A 59 8.67 2.81 9.05
C GLY A 59 7.50 3.10 10.00
N LEU A 60 7.29 4.36 10.39
CA LEU A 60 6.16 4.75 11.23
C LEU A 60 4.80 4.61 10.51
N THR A 61 4.79 4.71 9.18
CA THR A 61 3.60 4.48 8.35
C THR A 61 3.43 3.02 7.91
N ALA A 62 4.43 2.16 8.18
CA ALA A 62 4.36 0.74 7.91
C ALA A 62 3.25 0.16 8.80
N GLY A 63 2.23 -0.38 8.15
CA GLY A 63 1.03 -0.83 8.80
C GLY A 63 0.38 -1.94 8.00
N THR A 64 -0.26 -2.87 8.67
CA THR A 64 -0.96 -3.97 8.03
C THR A 64 -2.36 -3.49 7.64
N GLN A 65 -2.63 -3.46 6.34
CA GLN A 65 -3.99 -3.27 5.84
C GLN A 65 -4.62 -4.65 5.61
N THR A 66 -5.68 -4.94 6.36
CA THR A 66 -6.51 -6.13 6.19
C THR A 66 -7.80 -5.73 5.49
N VAL A 67 -8.04 -6.30 4.32
CA VAL A 67 -9.30 -6.14 3.60
C VAL A 67 -10.11 -7.41 3.80
N THR A 68 -11.26 -7.27 4.45
CA THR A 68 -12.22 -8.35 4.68
C THR A 68 -13.46 -8.05 3.86
N VAL A 69 -13.79 -8.94 2.93
CA VAL A 69 -15.02 -8.87 2.13
C VAL A 69 -16.00 -9.86 2.74
N ASP A 70 -17.08 -9.35 3.32
CA ASP A 70 -18.15 -10.15 3.91
C ASP A 70 -19.33 -10.26 2.92
N PRO A 71 -19.55 -11.44 2.31
CA PRO A 71 -20.66 -11.66 1.39
C PRO A 71 -22.04 -11.73 2.09
N ARG A 72 -22.10 -11.98 3.41
CA ARG A 72 -23.37 -12.00 4.16
C ARG A 72 -23.84 -10.57 4.47
N ALA A 73 -22.91 -9.75 4.97
CA ALA A 73 -23.19 -8.35 5.24
C ALA A 73 -23.14 -7.47 3.98
N ARG A 74 -22.75 -8.03 2.82
CA ARG A 74 -22.50 -7.31 1.56
C ARG A 74 -21.68 -6.05 1.80
N SER A 75 -20.58 -6.19 2.53
CA SER A 75 -19.72 -5.06 2.89
C SER A 75 -18.25 -5.43 2.82
N ILE A 76 -17.43 -4.41 2.62
CA ILE A 76 -15.98 -4.50 2.65
C ILE A 76 -15.51 -3.74 3.88
N THR A 77 -14.82 -4.43 4.78
CA THR A 77 -14.16 -3.82 5.93
C THR A 77 -12.68 -3.73 5.64
N VAL A 78 -12.15 -2.51 5.62
CA VAL A 78 -10.73 -2.22 5.49
C VAL A 78 -10.21 -1.79 6.86
N THR A 79 -9.35 -2.60 7.44
CA THR A 79 -8.69 -2.31 8.72
C THR A 79 -7.23 -1.99 8.46
N ASP A 80 -6.84 -0.74 8.67
CA ASP A 80 -5.46 -0.29 8.67
C ASP A 80 -4.91 -0.31 10.10
N ALA A 81 -4.16 -1.36 10.43
CA ALA A 81 -3.36 -1.42 11.66
C ALA A 81 -2.07 -0.63 11.44
N ARG A 82 -1.87 0.47 12.19
CA ARG A 82 -0.62 1.25 12.16
C ARG A 82 0.30 0.75 13.27
N MET A 83 1.62 0.80 13.05
CA MET A 83 2.58 0.54 14.13
C MET A 83 2.47 1.56 15.27
N VAL A 84 2.02 2.79 14.97
CA VAL A 84 1.80 3.85 15.95
C VAL A 84 0.42 4.48 15.75
N GLY A 85 -0.37 4.56 16.82
CA GLY A 85 -1.72 5.12 16.85
C GLY A 85 -2.84 4.09 16.73
N ALA A 86 -4.09 4.54 16.87
CA ALA A 86 -5.26 3.69 16.78
C ALA A 86 -5.43 3.10 15.37
N ALA A 87 -5.86 1.84 15.30
CA ALA A 87 -6.22 1.20 14.04
C ALA A 87 -7.40 1.93 13.41
N LYS A 88 -7.33 2.19 12.11
CA LYS A 88 -8.43 2.82 11.37
C LYS A 88 -9.22 1.73 10.67
N THR A 89 -10.48 1.56 11.05
CA THR A 89 -11.41 0.66 10.36
C THR A 89 -12.37 1.48 9.52
N THR A 90 -12.47 1.17 8.24
CA THR A 90 -13.41 1.77 7.29
C THR A 90 -14.30 0.67 6.74
N THR A 91 -15.60 0.81 6.88
CA THR A 91 -16.59 -0.12 6.33
C THR A 91 -17.27 0.51 5.14
N ILE A 92 -17.28 -0.20 4.01
CA ILE A 92 -17.92 0.22 2.76
C ILE A 92 -19.02 -0.80 2.46
N VAL A 93 -20.27 -0.35 2.48
CA VAL A 93 -21.42 -1.21 2.19
C VAL A 93 -21.70 -1.27 0.70
N ALA A 94 -22.24 -2.40 0.20
CA ALA A 94 -22.53 -2.58 -1.23
C ALA A 94 -23.48 -1.50 -1.78
N THR A 95 -24.40 -0.99 -0.96
CA THR A 95 -25.33 0.08 -1.36
C THR A 95 -24.64 1.37 -1.76
N ASP A 96 -23.44 1.61 -1.22
CA ASP A 96 -22.67 2.82 -1.49
C ASP A 96 -21.77 2.63 -2.71
N VAL A 97 -21.54 1.40 -3.15
CA VAL A 97 -20.72 1.10 -4.34
C VAL A 97 -21.58 1.16 -5.59
N ARG A 98 -21.23 2.06 -6.51
CA ARG A 98 -21.86 2.20 -7.82
C ARG A 98 -21.22 1.31 -8.87
N GLU A 99 -19.89 1.28 -8.90
CA GLU A 99 -19.11 0.57 -9.92
C GLU A 99 -17.78 0.12 -9.33
N ILE A 100 -17.23 -0.99 -9.85
CA ILE A 100 -15.90 -1.49 -9.51
C ILE A 100 -15.02 -1.46 -10.75
N GLY A 101 -14.04 -0.56 -10.77
CA GLY A 101 -13.04 -0.44 -11.82
C GLY A 101 -11.68 -1.02 -11.44
N ILE A 102 -10.77 -1.08 -12.41
CA ILE A 102 -9.36 -1.42 -12.21
C ILE A 102 -8.52 -0.17 -12.50
N GLY A 103 -7.85 0.33 -11.47
CA GLY A 103 -6.85 1.37 -11.58
C GLY A 103 -5.46 0.79 -11.85
N TYR A 104 -4.56 1.62 -12.35
CA TYR A 104 -3.16 1.25 -12.54
C TYR A 104 -2.23 2.36 -12.05
N LEU A 105 -1.08 1.96 -11.51
CA LEU A 105 0.00 2.85 -11.12
C LEU A 105 1.28 2.38 -11.79
N GLY A 106 1.87 3.26 -12.61
CA GLY A 106 3.12 2.99 -13.32
C GLY A 106 3.18 3.70 -14.67
N ARG A 107 4.40 3.89 -15.20
CA ARG A 107 4.62 4.30 -16.60
C ARG A 107 4.93 3.08 -17.44
N ARG A 108 4.33 3.01 -18.63
CA ARG A 108 4.57 1.94 -19.63
C ARG A 108 6.07 1.76 -19.95
N SER A 109 6.87 2.82 -19.83
CA SER A 109 8.31 2.80 -20.09
C SER A 109 9.16 2.05 -19.06
N ASN A 110 8.71 1.90 -17.80
CA ASN A 110 9.54 1.37 -16.71
C ASN A 110 9.20 -0.07 -16.27
N ARG A 111 8.36 -0.80 -17.03
CA ARG A 111 7.95 -2.21 -16.76
C ARG A 111 7.29 -2.50 -15.41
N VAL A 112 7.22 -1.52 -14.50
CA VAL A 112 6.51 -1.64 -13.22
C VAL A 112 5.10 -1.08 -13.40
N GLN A 113 4.14 -1.98 -13.55
CA GLN A 113 2.70 -1.67 -13.53
C GLN A 113 2.08 -2.42 -12.34
N PHE A 114 1.54 -1.66 -11.40
CA PHE A 114 0.70 -2.20 -10.34
C PHE A 114 -0.76 -1.90 -10.66
N TYR A 115 -1.60 -2.91 -10.59
CA TYR A 115 -3.04 -2.84 -10.74
C TYR A 115 -3.68 -2.84 -9.35
N TYR A 116 -4.77 -2.11 -9.21
CA TYR A 116 -5.55 -2.02 -7.98
C TYR A 116 -7.04 -1.86 -8.32
N LEU A 117 -7.92 -2.06 -7.35
CA LEU A 117 -9.35 -1.88 -7.58
C LEU A 117 -9.76 -0.46 -7.18
N VAL A 118 -10.64 0.14 -7.96
CA VAL A 118 -11.25 1.44 -7.63
C VAL A 118 -12.74 1.21 -7.46
N LEU A 119 -13.24 1.44 -6.25
CA LEU A 119 -14.67 1.50 -6.00
C LEU A 119 -15.13 2.92 -6.27
N LYS A 120 -16.03 3.10 -7.24
CA LYS A 120 -16.74 4.37 -7.40
C LYS A 120 -17.92 4.37 -6.46
N LEU A 121 -17.92 5.26 -5.48
CA LEU A 121 -18.99 5.37 -4.50
C LEU A 121 -20.11 6.28 -5.04
N ARG A 122 -21.32 6.12 -4.48
CA ARG A 122 -22.50 6.91 -4.87
C ARG A 122 -22.42 8.38 -4.47
N ASP A 123 -21.63 8.68 -3.44
CA ASP A 123 -21.32 10.05 -3.00
C ASP A 123 -20.39 10.80 -3.98
N GLY A 124 -19.90 10.12 -5.03
CA GLY A 124 -18.99 10.67 -6.02
C GLY A 124 -17.51 10.53 -5.67
N HIS A 125 -17.18 9.90 -4.54
CA HIS A 125 -15.80 9.63 -4.16
C HIS A 125 -15.30 8.28 -4.70
N ASP A 126 -14.01 8.22 -5.03
CA ASP A 126 -13.34 7.00 -5.43
C ASP A 126 -12.57 6.42 -4.25
N TYR A 127 -12.80 5.14 -3.94
CA TYR A 127 -12.06 4.41 -2.92
C TYR A 127 -11.12 3.39 -3.56
N SER A 128 -9.81 3.53 -3.33
CA SER A 128 -8.80 2.60 -3.84
C SER A 128 -8.68 1.36 -2.93
N LEU A 129 -9.19 0.22 -3.39
CA LEU A 129 -8.93 -1.08 -2.78
C LEU A 129 -7.61 -1.67 -3.28
N PHE A 130 -6.90 -2.39 -2.41
CA PHE A 130 -5.62 -3.01 -2.74
C PHE A 130 -4.59 -2.02 -3.26
N ALA A 131 -4.49 -0.85 -2.62
CA ALA A 131 -3.67 0.25 -3.09
C ALA A 131 -2.21 -0.20 -3.39
N PRO A 132 -1.60 0.27 -4.49
CA PRO A 132 -0.32 -0.22 -5.00
C PRO A 132 0.84 -0.03 -4.01
N GLY A 133 0.76 0.97 -3.12
CA GLY A 133 1.74 1.18 -2.05
C GLY A 133 1.76 0.10 -0.97
N ARG A 134 0.74 -0.77 -0.89
CA ARG A 134 0.59 -1.82 0.15
C ARG A 134 1.09 -3.21 -0.29
N PHE A 135 1.56 -3.34 -1.53
CA PHE A 135 2.19 -4.56 -2.07
C PHE A 135 1.39 -5.85 -1.86
N TYR A 136 0.10 -5.83 -2.23
CA TYR A 136 -0.73 -7.05 -2.22
C TYR A 136 -0.18 -8.10 -3.20
N PRO A 137 -0.14 -9.40 -2.82
CA PRO A 137 0.40 -10.45 -3.69
C PRO A 137 -0.38 -10.53 -5.01
N GLY A 138 0.28 -10.42 -6.16
CA GLY A 138 -0.37 -10.48 -7.47
C GLY A 138 -0.91 -9.14 -7.98
N SER A 139 -0.68 -8.02 -7.27
CA SER A 139 -1.04 -6.68 -7.78
C SER A 139 -0.26 -6.27 -9.03
N SER A 140 0.83 -6.93 -9.37
CA SER A 140 1.57 -6.71 -10.63
C SER A 140 0.98 -7.47 -11.83
N ASP A 141 -0.04 -8.30 -11.61
CA ASP A 141 -0.64 -9.17 -12.63
C ASP A 141 -2.12 -8.82 -12.85
N ARG A 142 -2.46 -8.39 -14.08
CA ARG A 142 -3.81 -7.90 -14.40
C ARG A 142 -4.89 -8.98 -14.25
N PRO A 143 -4.73 -10.21 -14.78
CA PRO A 143 -5.68 -11.31 -14.57
C PRO A 143 -5.97 -11.58 -13.09
N THR A 144 -4.96 -11.50 -12.23
CA THR A 144 -5.13 -11.67 -10.79
C THR A 144 -6.04 -10.59 -10.20
N VAL A 145 -5.82 -9.31 -10.53
CA VAL A 145 -6.66 -8.19 -10.07
C VAL A 145 -8.07 -8.23 -10.67
N GLU A 146 -8.22 -8.71 -11.90
CA GLU A 146 -9.51 -8.93 -12.54
C GLU A 146 -10.30 -10.06 -11.85
N GLY A 147 -9.59 -11.09 -11.38
CA GLY A 147 -10.13 -12.10 -10.47
C GLY A 147 -10.60 -11.51 -9.13
N TRP A 148 -9.89 -10.53 -8.57
CA TRP A 148 -10.34 -9.82 -7.36
C TRP A 148 -11.60 -9.02 -7.62
N ARG A 149 -11.64 -8.25 -8.73
CA ARG A 149 -12.84 -7.50 -9.14
C ARG A 149 -14.06 -8.42 -9.19
N ARG A 150 -13.94 -9.57 -9.84
CA ARG A 150 -15.05 -10.54 -9.97
C ARG A 150 -15.54 -11.05 -8.63
N ARG A 151 -14.63 -11.46 -7.74
CA ARG A 151 -15.00 -11.93 -6.40
C ARG A 151 -15.66 -10.84 -5.56
N VAL A 152 -15.18 -9.60 -5.64
CA VAL A 152 -15.76 -8.47 -4.92
C VAL A 152 -17.15 -8.15 -5.48
N ALA A 153 -17.29 -8.09 -6.81
CA ALA A 153 -18.56 -7.86 -7.48
C ALA A 153 -19.60 -8.94 -7.10
N GLU A 154 -19.21 -10.21 -7.15
CA GLU A 154 -20.05 -11.34 -6.75
C GLU A 154 -20.44 -11.27 -5.27
N SER A 155 -19.50 -10.96 -4.38
CA SER A 155 -19.76 -10.86 -2.94
C SER A 155 -20.67 -9.68 -2.57
N LEU A 156 -20.62 -8.60 -3.35
CA LEU A 156 -21.47 -7.43 -3.16
C LEU A 156 -22.80 -7.51 -3.93
N GLY A 157 -22.96 -8.49 -4.84
CA GLY A 157 -24.12 -8.61 -5.71
C GLY A 157 -24.20 -7.52 -6.79
N ILE A 158 -23.04 -7.00 -7.23
CA ILE A 158 -22.93 -5.97 -8.25
C ILE A 158 -22.62 -6.67 -9.60
N PRO A 159 -23.31 -6.34 -10.70
CA PRO A 159 -22.99 -6.89 -12.00
C PRO A 159 -21.55 -6.51 -12.39
N SER A 160 -20.73 -7.54 -12.69
CA SER A 160 -19.30 -7.43 -13.01
C SER A 160 -19.06 -6.96 -14.44
#